data_AF-A0AAU9IU37-F1
#
_entry.id   AF-A0AAU9IU37-F1
#
_cell.length_a   1.000
_cell.length_b   1.000
_cell.length_c   1.000
_cell.angle_alpha   90.00
_cell.angle_beta   90.00
_cell.angle_gamma   90.00
#
_symmetry.space_group_name_H-M   'P 1'
#
loop_
_entity.id
_entity.type
_entity.pdbx_description
1 polymer ?
#
loop_
_entity_poly.entity_id
_entity_poly.type
_entity_poly.pdbx_seq_one_letter_code
_entity_poly.pdbx_strand_id
1 'polypeptide(L)'
;MSHLKKLSDRLAEKLAPSVQDILVCRKSNKSDPLQNKSFKVNALSKKITNFYIPSLCMTAAHHGLASLSAVQIGYPYAFFAVLKVLVDDKWNGYIATPDDYKIYFNPAYSGKFEKKLYGEECMSCPNIIAEVYRTNKIDVEYTNISWETVTERLYGFEARVFQHECDHLIGELITNLSRSEGRWKEKQEFKKTEMGKVIEEYNSKMEADKKIFAQMYKENPEFKKKFDAAEDKEKLIHEIVVTKELQEEIVEKLKNAQNLDLKNYTKNKK
;
A
#
# COMPACT_ATOMS: atom_id res chain seq x y z
N MET A 1 -8.81 37.44 -14.35
CA MET A 1 -7.76 36.39 -14.22
C MET A 1 -8.11 35.27 -15.17
N SER A 2 -7.28 35.11 -16.20
CA SER A 2 -7.61 34.51 -17.49
C SER A 2 -7.81 32.99 -17.42
N HIS A 3 -8.50 32.46 -18.42
CA HIS A 3 -8.69 31.03 -18.68
C HIS A 3 -7.40 30.20 -18.54
N LEU A 4 -6.24 30.81 -18.80
CA LEU A 4 -4.90 30.24 -18.58
C LEU A 4 -4.59 29.91 -17.12
N LYS A 5 -5.07 30.70 -16.14
CA LYS A 5 -4.90 30.38 -14.72
C LYS A 5 -5.78 29.19 -14.34
N LYS A 6 -7.04 29.14 -14.81
CA LYS A 6 -7.91 27.96 -14.60
C LYS A 6 -7.39 26.71 -15.31
N LEU A 7 -6.73 26.85 -16.45
CA LEU A 7 -6.09 25.75 -17.17
C LEU A 7 -4.80 25.32 -16.47
N SER A 8 -3.98 26.25 -15.97
CA SER A 8 -2.79 25.93 -15.16
C SER A 8 -3.16 25.28 -13.84
N ASP A 9 -4.22 25.75 -13.19
CA ASP A 9 -4.72 25.20 -11.92
C ASP A 9 -5.31 23.80 -12.13
N ARG A 10 -6.06 23.56 -13.24
CA ARG A 10 -6.53 22.21 -13.63
C ARG A 10 -5.41 21.26 -14.08
N LEU A 11 -4.36 21.80 -14.70
CA LEU A 11 -3.17 21.02 -15.06
C LEU A 11 -2.31 20.74 -13.81
N ALA A 12 -2.27 21.67 -12.86
CA ALA A 12 -1.62 21.51 -11.56
C ALA A 12 -2.36 20.51 -10.67
N GLU A 13 -3.69 20.47 -10.71
CA GLU A 13 -4.51 19.40 -10.09
C GLU A 13 -4.19 18.01 -10.67
N LYS A 14 -3.78 17.92 -11.95
CA LYS A 14 -3.26 16.67 -12.56
C LYS A 14 -1.79 16.39 -12.30
N LEU A 15 -1.07 17.29 -11.61
CA LEU A 15 0.37 17.22 -11.34
C LEU A 15 0.71 17.22 -9.84
N ALA A 16 -0.29 17.24 -8.96
CA ALA A 16 -0.08 17.06 -7.53
C ALA A 16 0.02 15.56 -7.22
N PRO A 17 1.01 15.13 -6.42
CA PRO A 17 1.04 13.77 -5.90
C PRO A 17 -0.28 13.37 -5.26
N SER A 18 -0.76 12.18 -5.63
CA SER A 18 -1.93 11.57 -5.01
C SER A 18 -1.73 10.06 -4.83
N VAL A 19 -2.55 9.46 -3.98
CA VAL A 19 -2.69 8.00 -3.88
C VAL A 19 -3.13 7.46 -5.25
N GLN A 20 -2.48 6.39 -5.70
CA GLN A 20 -2.75 5.72 -6.97
C GLN A 20 -3.41 4.36 -6.73
N ASP A 21 -4.12 3.85 -7.73
CA ASP A 21 -4.61 2.48 -7.72
C ASP A 21 -3.45 1.49 -7.89
N ILE A 22 -3.43 0.44 -7.07
CA ILE A 22 -2.48 -0.67 -7.23
C ILE A 22 -3.01 -1.62 -8.31
N LEU A 23 -2.22 -1.84 -9.34
CA LEU A 23 -2.49 -2.80 -10.41
C LEU A 23 -2.52 -4.21 -9.85
N VAL A 24 -3.54 -4.96 -10.25
CA VAL A 24 -3.77 -6.36 -9.87
C VAL A 24 -3.54 -7.28 -11.06
N CYS A 25 -2.84 -8.38 -10.83
CA CYS A 25 -2.49 -9.38 -11.84
C CYS A 25 -3.73 -9.94 -12.51
N ARG A 26 -3.70 -10.05 -13.83
CA ARG A 26 -4.84 -10.53 -14.62
C ARG A 26 -4.68 -12.02 -14.93
N LYS A 27 -5.79 -12.78 -14.82
CA LYS A 27 -5.83 -14.21 -15.17
C LYS A 27 -5.80 -14.50 -16.69
N SER A 28 -5.79 -13.51 -17.60
CA SER A 28 -6.07 -13.70 -19.03
C SER A 28 -4.91 -13.37 -19.98
N ASN A 29 -4.96 -13.93 -21.20
CA ASN A 29 -3.98 -13.83 -22.32
C ASN A 29 -3.71 -12.41 -22.89
N LYS A 30 -4.01 -11.33 -22.15
CA LYS A 30 -3.61 -9.96 -22.52
C LYS A 30 -2.31 -9.62 -21.80
N SER A 31 -1.44 -8.84 -22.44
CA SER A 31 -0.19 -8.36 -21.83
C SER A 31 -0.48 -7.62 -20.51
N ASP A 32 -0.13 -8.25 -19.39
CA ASP A 32 -0.26 -7.66 -18.07
C ASP A 32 0.84 -6.59 -17.89
N PRO A 33 0.51 -5.31 -17.62
CA PRO A 33 1.51 -4.27 -17.39
C PRO A 33 2.51 -4.62 -16.28
N LEU A 34 2.08 -5.44 -15.30
CA LEU A 34 2.93 -5.93 -14.22
C LEU A 34 4.00 -6.93 -14.68
N GLN A 35 3.86 -7.48 -15.89
CA GLN A 35 4.82 -8.42 -16.49
C GLN A 35 5.78 -7.72 -17.47
N ASN A 36 5.67 -6.40 -17.63
CA ASN A 36 6.59 -5.64 -18.46
C ASN A 36 7.85 -5.30 -17.68
N LYS A 37 9.01 -5.47 -18.31
CA LYS A 37 10.27 -4.97 -17.77
C LYS A 37 10.26 -3.44 -17.67
N SER A 38 10.67 -2.93 -16.51
CA SER A 38 10.76 -1.49 -16.24
C SER A 38 11.92 -0.81 -16.98
N PHE A 39 11.81 0.51 -17.16
CA PHE A 39 12.84 1.35 -17.76
C PHE A 39 13.79 1.89 -16.71
N LYS A 40 15.10 1.80 -16.98
CA LYS A 40 16.14 2.39 -16.13
C LYS A 40 15.88 3.89 -15.95
N VAL A 41 16.00 4.37 -14.72
CA VAL A 41 15.98 5.81 -14.41
C VAL A 41 17.39 6.36 -14.64
N ASN A 42 17.55 7.28 -15.60
CA ASN A 42 18.87 7.85 -15.91
C ASN A 42 19.15 9.17 -15.20
N ALA A 43 18.11 9.85 -14.70
CA ALA A 43 18.22 11.09 -13.93
C ALA A 43 16.91 11.37 -13.16
N LEU A 44 17.02 12.11 -12.06
CA LEU A 44 15.87 12.63 -11.31
C LEU A 44 15.24 13.82 -12.05
N SER A 45 14.31 13.52 -12.95
CA SER A 45 13.47 14.56 -13.55
C SER A 45 12.53 15.18 -12.51
N LYS A 46 12.10 16.43 -12.73
CA LYS A 46 11.07 17.08 -11.91
C LYS A 46 9.81 16.23 -11.76
N LYS A 47 9.45 15.44 -12.79
CA LYS A 47 8.28 14.55 -12.74
C LYS A 47 8.50 13.37 -11.79
N ILE A 48 9.69 12.78 -11.80
CA ILE A 48 10.03 11.69 -10.88
C ILE A 48 10.04 12.23 -9.44
N THR A 49 10.76 13.33 -9.21
CA THR A 49 10.95 13.91 -7.87
C THR A 49 9.65 14.48 -7.29
N ASN A 50 8.88 15.23 -8.08
CA ASN A 50 7.75 15.98 -7.53
C ASN A 50 6.41 15.24 -7.67
N PHE A 51 6.35 14.13 -8.42
CA PHE A 51 5.09 13.43 -8.68
C PHE A 51 5.21 11.92 -8.46
N TYR A 52 6.12 11.22 -9.13
CA TYR A 52 6.14 9.75 -9.04
C TYR A 52 6.59 9.23 -7.67
N ILE A 53 7.69 9.76 -7.10
CA ILE A 53 8.15 9.35 -5.78
C ILE A 53 7.09 9.64 -4.71
N PRO A 54 6.55 10.87 -4.60
CA PRO A 54 5.60 11.15 -3.54
C PRO A 54 4.29 10.37 -3.71
N SER A 55 3.78 10.19 -4.94
CA SER A 55 2.62 9.32 -5.19
C SER A 55 2.86 7.87 -4.77
N LEU A 56 4.06 7.34 -5.02
CA LEU A 56 4.42 5.97 -4.61
C LEU A 56 4.40 5.84 -3.08
N CYS A 57 5.06 6.76 -2.38
CA CYS A 57 5.10 6.76 -0.91
C CYS A 57 3.72 6.99 -0.29
N MET A 58 2.91 7.91 -0.85
CA MET A 58 1.53 8.14 -0.41
C MET A 58 0.67 6.89 -0.56
N THR A 59 0.82 6.18 -1.68
CA THR A 59 0.07 4.94 -1.92
C THR A 59 0.51 3.83 -0.96
N ALA A 60 1.81 3.65 -0.76
CA ALA A 60 2.35 2.68 0.20
C ALA A 60 1.87 2.96 1.63
N ALA A 61 1.98 4.23 2.07
CA ALA A 61 1.54 4.67 3.39
C ALA A 61 0.02 4.48 3.58
N HIS A 62 -0.78 4.89 2.59
CA HIS A 62 -2.25 4.78 2.64
C HIS A 62 -2.72 3.33 2.85
N HIS A 63 -2.01 2.37 2.26
CA HIS A 63 -2.31 0.94 2.39
C HIS A 63 -1.50 0.23 3.48
N GLY A 64 -0.65 0.93 4.24
CA GLY A 64 0.19 0.35 5.29
C GLY A 64 1.18 -0.70 4.78
N LEU A 65 1.76 -0.48 3.59
CA LEU A 65 2.60 -1.46 2.91
C LEU A 65 4.06 -1.39 3.33
N ALA A 66 4.71 -2.55 3.37
CA ALA A 66 6.16 -2.64 3.60
C ALA A 66 7.00 -2.07 2.48
N SER A 67 6.50 -2.29 1.27
CA SER A 67 7.14 -1.87 0.05
C SER A 67 6.09 -1.74 -1.04
N LEU A 68 6.44 -0.96 -2.06
CA LEU A 68 5.63 -0.82 -3.26
C LEU A 68 6.55 -0.44 -4.43
N SER A 69 6.45 -1.18 -5.53
CA SER A 69 7.18 -0.90 -6.75
C SER A 69 6.44 0.12 -7.62
N ALA A 70 7.20 0.98 -8.31
CA ALA A 70 6.63 1.97 -9.23
C ALA A 70 5.74 1.33 -10.31
N VAL A 71 6.11 0.13 -10.79
CA VAL A 71 5.34 -0.59 -11.81
C VAL A 71 3.96 -1.01 -11.31
N GLN A 72 3.81 -1.25 -10.00
CA GLN A 72 2.54 -1.65 -9.40
C GLN A 72 1.51 -0.52 -9.41
N ILE A 73 1.94 0.73 -9.56
CA ILE A 73 1.04 1.89 -9.72
C ILE A 73 1.10 2.48 -11.14
N GLY A 74 1.56 1.68 -12.11
CA GLY A 74 1.58 2.05 -13.53
C GLY A 74 2.72 2.98 -13.94
N TYR A 75 3.71 3.21 -13.08
CA TYR A 75 4.92 3.95 -13.45
C TYR A 75 5.99 2.97 -13.95
N PRO A 76 6.35 2.99 -15.25
CA PRO A 76 7.15 1.93 -15.86
C PRO A 76 8.65 2.09 -15.59
N TYR A 77 9.04 2.62 -14.44
CA TYR A 77 10.43 2.98 -14.12
C TYR A 77 11.01 2.05 -13.05
N ALA A 78 12.32 1.81 -13.15
CA ALA A 78 13.06 0.91 -12.28
C ALA A 78 13.33 1.52 -10.90
N PHE A 79 12.29 1.70 -10.08
CA PHE A 79 12.44 2.08 -8.68
C PHE A 79 11.30 1.56 -7.80
N PHE A 80 11.57 1.43 -6.50
CA PHE A 80 10.57 1.04 -5.51
C PHE A 80 10.82 1.76 -4.17
N ALA A 81 9.78 1.77 -3.34
CA ALA A 81 9.81 2.30 -1.98
C ALA A 81 9.81 1.15 -0.97
N VAL A 82 10.60 1.27 0.10
CA VAL A 82 10.58 0.35 1.25
C VAL A 82 10.57 1.16 2.54
N LEU A 83 9.77 0.77 3.52
CA LEU A 83 9.73 1.46 4.81
C LEU A 83 11.09 1.39 5.53
N LYS A 84 11.52 2.50 6.13
CA LYS A 84 12.80 2.65 6.83
C LYS A 84 12.84 1.93 8.18
N VAL A 85 11.69 1.77 8.85
CA VAL A 85 11.62 1.27 10.23
C VAL A 85 10.91 -0.08 10.26
N LEU A 86 11.62 -1.12 10.67
CA LEU A 86 11.05 -2.37 11.13
C LEU A 86 11.02 -2.34 12.66
N VAL A 87 9.83 -2.26 13.26
CA VAL A 87 9.69 -2.46 14.72
C VAL A 87 9.40 -3.94 14.97
N ASP A 88 10.27 -4.62 15.72
CA ASP A 88 10.09 -6.01 16.20
C ASP A 88 9.70 -7.06 15.12
N ASP A 89 10.23 -6.95 13.90
CA ASP A 89 9.87 -7.82 12.75
C ASP A 89 8.34 -7.92 12.50
N LYS A 90 7.57 -6.94 13.00
CA LYS A 90 6.10 -6.95 13.01
C LYS A 90 5.55 -5.60 12.58
N TRP A 91 4.66 -5.68 11.60
CA TRP A 91 3.97 -4.55 10.99
C TRP A 91 2.79 -4.02 11.80
N ASN A 92 2.41 -4.73 12.85
CA ASN A 92 1.15 -4.52 13.57
C ASN A 92 1.29 -3.33 14.54
N GLY A 93 1.02 -2.11 14.06
CA GLY A 93 0.80 -0.94 14.92
C GLY A 93 1.45 0.38 14.49
N TYR A 94 2.22 0.40 13.40
CA TYR A 94 2.85 1.63 12.92
C TYR A 94 2.02 2.28 11.80
N ILE A 95 1.60 3.53 11.99
CA ILE A 95 1.02 4.35 10.93
C ILE A 95 2.20 4.94 10.16
N ALA A 96 2.53 4.34 9.02
CA ALA A 96 3.56 4.87 8.14
C ALA A 96 3.08 6.16 7.45
N THR A 97 3.97 7.14 7.37
CA THR A 97 3.81 8.35 6.56
C THR A 97 4.65 8.24 5.28
N PRO A 98 4.39 9.07 4.25
CA PRO A 98 5.18 9.05 3.03
C PRO A 98 6.69 9.26 3.26
N ASP A 99 7.07 9.99 4.31
CA ASP A 99 8.46 10.28 4.65
C ASP A 99 9.20 9.10 5.29
N ASP A 100 8.46 8.07 5.72
CA ASP A 100 9.04 6.86 6.34
C ASP A 100 9.58 5.88 5.30
N TYR A 101 9.48 6.18 4.01
CA TYR A 101 9.95 5.32 2.93
C TYR A 101 11.33 5.73 2.39
N LYS A 102 12.17 4.72 2.14
CA LYS A 102 13.45 4.81 1.42
C LYS A 102 13.22 4.39 -0.03
N ILE A 103 13.79 5.13 -0.98
CA ILE A 103 13.68 4.84 -2.41
C ILE A 103 14.94 4.18 -2.92
N TYR A 104 14.76 3.15 -3.75
CA TYR A 104 15.82 2.42 -4.43
C TYR A 104 15.65 2.56 -5.93
N PHE A 105 16.56 3.28 -6.59
CA PHE A 105 16.58 3.41 -8.05
C PHE A 105 17.54 2.40 -8.67
N ASN A 106 17.16 1.88 -9.84
CA ASN A 106 17.93 0.92 -10.63
C ASN A 106 18.58 -0.20 -9.79
N PRO A 107 17.82 -0.82 -8.86
CA PRO A 107 18.39 -1.76 -7.93
C PRO A 107 18.86 -3.03 -8.65
N ALA A 108 19.97 -3.57 -8.17
CA ALA A 108 20.51 -4.86 -8.54
C ALA A 108 20.98 -5.57 -7.28
N TYR A 109 20.98 -6.90 -7.31
CA TYR A 109 21.54 -7.69 -6.23
C TYR A 109 22.29 -8.91 -6.76
N SER A 110 23.21 -9.40 -5.95
CA SER A 110 24.00 -10.58 -6.23
C SER A 110 24.23 -11.41 -4.96
N GLY A 111 24.69 -12.64 -5.16
CA GLY A 111 25.01 -13.56 -4.07
C GLY A 111 24.67 -15.01 -4.40
N LYS A 112 25.64 -15.91 -4.22
CA LYS A 112 25.41 -17.37 -4.28
C LYS A 112 25.24 -17.89 -2.85
N PHE A 113 24.10 -17.55 -2.27
CA PHE A 113 23.77 -17.94 -0.90
C PHE A 113 22.68 -19.01 -0.91
N GLU A 114 22.58 -19.76 0.19
CA GLU A 114 21.54 -20.78 0.35
C GLU A 114 20.15 -20.13 0.23
N LYS A 115 19.29 -20.74 -0.59
CA LYS A 115 17.89 -20.35 -0.74
C LYS A 115 17.05 -21.11 0.29
N LYS A 116 16.08 -20.42 0.91
CA LYS A 116 15.06 -21.00 1.79
C LYS A 116 13.68 -20.61 1.30
N LEU A 117 12.70 -21.44 1.65
CA LEU A 117 11.32 -21.21 1.26
C LEU A 117 10.68 -20.17 2.18
N TYR A 118 10.05 -19.15 1.59
CA TYR A 118 9.34 -18.10 2.30
C TYR A 118 7.92 -17.94 1.76
N GLY A 119 6.96 -17.78 2.66
CA GLY A 119 5.61 -17.35 2.30
C GLY A 119 5.59 -15.84 2.07
N GLU A 120 5.18 -15.43 0.87
CA GLU A 120 5.04 -14.03 0.46
C GLU A 120 3.60 -13.72 0.06
N GLU A 121 3.21 -12.47 0.29
CA GLU A 121 1.94 -11.88 -0.11
C GLU A 121 2.23 -10.61 -0.93
N CYS A 122 1.34 -10.27 -1.85
CA CYS A 122 1.50 -9.08 -2.70
C CYS A 122 0.15 -8.44 -2.98
N MET A 123 0.05 -7.11 -2.89
CA MET A 123 -1.18 -6.38 -3.21
C MET A 123 -1.57 -6.50 -4.68
N SER A 124 -0.61 -6.75 -5.57
CA SER A 124 -0.88 -7.05 -6.98
C SER A 124 -1.36 -8.49 -7.20
N CYS A 125 -1.24 -9.39 -6.23
CA CYS A 125 -1.74 -10.77 -6.28
C CYS A 125 -2.66 -11.03 -5.08
N PRO A 126 -3.83 -10.37 -5.00
CA PRO A 126 -4.68 -10.43 -3.82
C PRO A 126 -5.15 -11.86 -3.57
N ASN A 127 -5.30 -12.20 -2.28
CA ASN A 127 -5.72 -13.52 -1.81
C ASN A 127 -4.77 -14.67 -2.17
N ILE A 128 -3.52 -14.39 -2.49
CA ILE A 128 -2.50 -15.41 -2.77
C ILE A 128 -1.41 -15.35 -1.70
N ILE A 129 -1.07 -16.51 -1.15
CA ILE A 129 0.17 -16.73 -0.43
C ILE A 129 1.03 -17.66 -1.28
N ALA A 130 2.19 -17.17 -1.69
CA ALA A 130 3.13 -17.91 -2.51
C ALA A 130 4.34 -18.31 -1.67
N GLU A 131 4.67 -19.60 -1.67
CA GLU A 131 5.95 -20.10 -1.18
C GLU A 131 6.99 -19.92 -2.30
N VAL A 132 7.95 -19.03 -2.10
CA VAL A 132 9.02 -18.72 -3.06
C VAL A 132 10.39 -18.91 -2.41
N TYR A 133 11.37 -19.36 -3.18
CA TYR A 133 12.74 -19.48 -2.69
C TYR A 133 13.44 -18.11 -2.69
N ARG A 134 13.86 -17.64 -1.52
CA ARG A 134 14.70 -16.45 -1.36
C ARG A 134 15.99 -16.79 -0.66
N THR A 135 17.03 -16.00 -0.91
CA THR A 135 18.16 -15.99 0.00
C THR A 135 17.96 -14.96 1.13
N ASN A 136 18.44 -15.28 2.32
CA ASN A 136 18.38 -14.39 3.49
C ASN A 136 19.48 -13.35 3.55
N LYS A 137 20.37 -13.33 2.56
CA LYS A 137 21.53 -12.45 2.52
C LYS A 137 21.79 -12.10 1.07
N ILE A 138 21.90 -10.82 0.75
CA ILE A 138 22.19 -10.34 -0.60
C ILE A 138 23.15 -9.17 -0.53
N ASP A 139 24.05 -9.10 -1.51
CA ASP A 139 24.82 -7.89 -1.78
C ASP A 139 24.03 -7.06 -2.79
N VAL A 140 23.68 -5.83 -2.43
CA VAL A 140 22.85 -4.95 -3.26
C VAL A 140 23.63 -3.75 -3.74
N GLU A 141 23.28 -3.28 -4.93
CA GLU A 141 23.72 -2.02 -5.51
C GLU A 141 22.49 -1.27 -6.02
N TYR A 142 22.38 0.02 -5.68
CA TYR A 142 21.27 0.86 -6.15
C TYR A 142 21.68 2.34 -6.12
N THR A 143 20.88 3.19 -6.74
CA THR A 143 21.02 4.65 -6.64
C THR A 143 19.99 5.21 -5.64
N ASN A 144 20.42 6.05 -4.70
CA ASN A 144 19.55 6.64 -3.68
C ASN A 144 18.85 7.93 -4.18
N ILE A 145 18.02 8.56 -3.34
CA ILE A 145 17.30 9.80 -3.69
C ILE A 145 18.22 11.03 -3.85
N SER A 146 19.42 10.98 -3.25
CA SER A 146 20.49 11.97 -3.46
C SER A 146 21.26 11.72 -4.76
N TRP A 147 20.84 10.72 -5.55
CA TRP A 147 21.48 10.29 -6.80
C TRP A 147 22.90 9.71 -6.63
N GLU A 148 23.19 9.16 -5.45
CA GLU A 148 24.45 8.50 -5.14
C GLU A 148 24.30 6.99 -5.30
N THR A 149 25.34 6.33 -5.81
CA THR A 149 25.38 4.86 -5.85
C THR A 149 25.73 4.33 -4.47
N VAL A 150 24.91 3.42 -3.96
CA VAL A 150 25.08 2.77 -2.67
C VAL A 150 25.26 1.28 -2.91
N THR A 151 26.28 0.72 -2.26
CA THR A 151 26.48 -0.73 -2.18
C THR A 151 26.42 -1.12 -0.72
N GLU A 152 25.50 -2.03 -0.39
CA GLU A 152 25.35 -2.53 0.97
C GLU A 152 24.93 -3.99 0.98
N ARG A 153 24.87 -4.59 2.16
CA ARG A 153 24.46 -5.97 2.33
C ARG A 153 23.20 -6.02 3.17
N LEU A 154 22.15 -6.59 2.61
CA LEU A 154 20.86 -6.76 3.27
C LEU A 154 20.72 -8.18 3.82
N TYR A 155 19.95 -8.31 4.91
CA TYR A 155 19.72 -9.57 5.59
C TYR A 155 18.23 -9.78 5.90
N GLY A 156 17.86 -11.04 6.13
CA GLY A 156 16.55 -11.40 6.67
C GLY A 156 15.38 -10.83 5.87
N PHE A 157 14.46 -10.15 6.55
CA PHE A 157 13.25 -9.58 5.94
C PHE A 157 13.58 -8.57 4.84
N GLU A 158 14.52 -7.66 5.08
CA GLU A 158 14.91 -6.61 4.12
C GLU A 158 15.46 -7.22 2.83
N ALA A 159 16.28 -8.27 2.95
CA ALA A 159 16.78 -9.01 1.79
C ALA A 159 15.63 -9.61 0.97
N ARG A 160 14.60 -10.15 1.63
CA ARG A 160 13.43 -10.74 0.94
C ARG A 160 12.60 -9.67 0.24
N VAL A 161 12.30 -8.56 0.92
CA VAL A 161 11.56 -7.43 0.33
C VAL A 161 12.31 -6.89 -0.88
N PHE A 162 13.63 -6.68 -0.77
CA PHE A 162 14.41 -6.18 -1.89
C PHE A 162 14.38 -7.12 -3.10
N GLN A 163 14.49 -8.44 -2.89
CA GLN A 163 14.33 -9.44 -3.96
C GLN A 163 12.94 -9.37 -4.58
N HIS A 164 11.89 -9.32 -3.77
CA HIS A 164 10.49 -9.22 -4.22
C HIS A 164 10.26 -7.99 -5.10
N GLU A 165 10.72 -6.81 -4.65
CA GLU A 165 10.53 -5.58 -5.41
C GLU A 165 11.38 -5.56 -6.68
N CYS A 166 12.56 -6.20 -6.69
CA CYS A 166 13.35 -6.39 -7.91
C CYS A 166 12.64 -7.28 -8.94
N ASP A 167 11.92 -8.31 -8.51
CA ASP A 167 11.13 -9.18 -9.41
C ASP A 167 10.07 -8.36 -10.15
N HIS A 168 9.36 -7.47 -9.44
CA HIS A 168 8.41 -6.54 -10.07
C HIS A 168 9.07 -5.70 -11.17
N LEU A 169 10.31 -5.24 -10.99
CA LEU A 169 11.01 -4.43 -11.99
C LEU A 169 11.35 -5.18 -13.29
N ILE A 170 11.41 -6.52 -13.24
CA ILE A 170 11.66 -7.38 -14.40
C ILE A 170 10.40 -8.08 -14.92
N GLY A 171 9.24 -7.80 -14.32
CA GLY A 171 7.97 -8.38 -14.72
C GLY A 171 7.67 -9.75 -14.09
N GLU A 172 8.42 -10.15 -13.07
CA GLU A 172 8.19 -11.41 -12.36
C GLU A 172 7.25 -11.21 -11.18
N LEU A 173 6.25 -12.08 -11.08
CA LEU A 173 5.26 -12.09 -10.00
C LEU A 173 5.48 -13.30 -9.11
N ILE A 174 5.10 -13.18 -7.83
CA ILE A 174 5.18 -14.30 -6.88
C ILE A 174 4.40 -15.55 -7.35
N THR A 175 3.36 -15.38 -8.17
CA THR A 175 2.59 -16.46 -8.78
C THR A 175 3.34 -17.18 -9.91
N ASN A 176 4.24 -16.48 -10.61
CA ASN A 176 5.12 -17.07 -11.61
C ASN A 176 6.26 -17.83 -10.91
N LEU A 177 6.92 -17.17 -9.95
CA LEU A 177 8.02 -17.74 -9.18
C LEU A 177 7.60 -18.97 -8.38
N SER A 178 6.41 -18.98 -7.80
CA SER A 178 5.87 -20.15 -7.12
C SER A 178 5.44 -21.28 -8.07
N ARG A 179 5.34 -21.06 -9.39
CA ARG A 179 5.15 -22.15 -10.35
C ARG A 179 6.48 -22.75 -10.79
N SER A 180 7.53 -21.94 -10.92
CA SER A 180 8.85 -22.38 -11.38
C SER A 180 9.76 -22.88 -10.26
N GLU A 181 9.69 -22.24 -9.10
CA GLU A 181 10.59 -22.40 -7.96
C GLU A 181 9.81 -22.51 -6.63
N GLY A 182 8.59 -23.05 -6.61
CA GLY A 182 7.82 -23.09 -5.36
C GLY A 182 6.44 -23.74 -5.46
N ARG A 183 5.53 -23.28 -4.59
CA ARG A 183 4.09 -23.59 -4.61
C ARG A 183 3.31 -22.40 -4.07
N TRP A 184 2.06 -22.23 -4.46
CA TRP A 184 1.20 -21.21 -3.85
C TRP A 184 -0.17 -21.81 -3.52
N LYS A 185 -0.88 -21.14 -2.61
CA LYS A 185 -2.26 -21.46 -2.28
C LYS A 185 -3.08 -20.19 -2.35
N GLU A 186 -4.31 -20.28 -2.85
CA GLU A 186 -5.30 -19.24 -2.57
C GLU A 186 -5.46 -19.20 -1.05
N LYS A 187 -5.45 -18.01 -0.45
CA LYS A 187 -5.96 -17.83 0.90
C LYS A 187 -7.35 -18.46 0.87
N GLN A 188 -7.53 -19.59 1.58
CA GLN A 188 -8.87 -19.93 2.04
C GLN A 188 -9.38 -18.66 2.68
N GLU A 189 -10.59 -18.22 2.32
CA GLU A 189 -11.23 -17.08 2.99
C GLU A 189 -10.89 -17.22 4.46
N PHE A 190 -10.07 -16.31 4.98
CA PHE A 190 -9.87 -16.26 6.41
C PHE A 190 -11.29 -16.11 6.93
N LYS A 191 -11.77 -17.10 7.72
CA LYS A 191 -13.00 -16.90 8.49
C LYS A 191 -12.81 -15.53 9.13
N LYS A 192 -13.61 -14.59 8.64
CA LYS A 192 -13.45 -13.16 8.88
C LYS A 192 -13.10 -13.00 10.35
N THR A 193 -11.91 -12.47 10.63
CA THR A 193 -11.48 -12.28 12.03
C THR A 193 -12.58 -11.50 12.73
N GLU A 194 -12.75 -11.72 14.01
CA GLU A 194 -13.79 -10.98 14.75
C GLU A 194 -13.52 -9.47 14.63
N MET A 195 -12.24 -9.09 14.53
CA MET A 195 -11.85 -7.71 14.23
C MET A 195 -12.31 -7.26 12.84
N GLY A 196 -12.11 -8.10 11.82
CA GLY A 196 -12.53 -7.82 10.45
C GLY A 196 -14.05 -7.70 10.30
N LYS A 197 -14.82 -8.44 11.10
CA LYS A 197 -16.29 -8.29 11.17
C LYS A 197 -16.69 -6.94 11.75
N VAL A 198 -16.07 -6.52 12.85
CA VAL A 198 -16.33 -5.22 13.49
C VAL A 198 -15.96 -4.06 12.57
N ILE A 199 -14.82 -4.15 11.87
CA ILE A 199 -14.39 -3.12 10.90
C ILE A 199 -15.38 -3.00 9.74
N GLU A 200 -15.90 -4.12 9.22
CA GLU A 200 -16.86 -4.07 8.12
C GLU A 200 -18.24 -3.59 8.55
N GLU A 201 -18.69 -3.97 9.75
CA GLU A 201 -19.90 -3.43 10.37
C GLU A 201 -19.77 -1.90 10.52
N TYR A 202 -18.61 -1.43 11.00
CA TYR A 202 -18.33 0.00 11.11
C TYR A 202 -18.34 0.70 9.75
N ASN A 203 -17.62 0.18 8.75
CA ASN A 203 -17.60 0.77 7.41
C ASN A 203 -19.00 0.81 6.79
N SER A 204 -19.81 -0.23 7.02
CA SER A 204 -21.20 -0.28 6.53
C SER A 204 -22.09 0.78 7.20
N LYS A 205 -21.92 0.99 8.52
CA LYS A 205 -22.60 2.05 9.27
C LYS A 205 -22.16 3.44 8.79
N MET A 206 -20.87 3.64 8.55
CA MET A 206 -20.33 4.87 7.96
C MET A 206 -20.91 5.17 6.58
N GLU A 207 -21.02 4.18 5.70
CA GLU A 207 -21.63 4.37 4.39
C GLU A 207 -23.14 4.63 4.46
N ALA A 208 -23.85 4.04 5.43
CA ALA A 208 -25.24 4.37 5.69
C ALA A 208 -25.42 5.81 6.20
N ASP A 209 -24.57 6.24 7.14
CA ASP A 209 -24.61 7.57 7.73
C ASP A 209 -24.19 8.66 6.72
N LYS A 210 -23.27 8.37 5.81
CA LYS A 210 -22.98 9.24 4.64
C LYS A 210 -24.20 9.42 3.73
N LYS A 211 -25.02 8.39 3.54
CA LYS A 211 -26.27 8.50 2.77
C LYS A 211 -27.31 9.35 3.51
N ILE A 212 -27.40 9.21 4.83
CA ILE A 212 -28.25 10.06 5.68
C ILE A 212 -27.78 11.52 5.61
N PHE A 213 -26.48 11.79 5.69
CA PHE A 213 -25.92 13.12 5.50
C PHE A 213 -26.30 13.70 4.13
N ALA A 214 -26.13 12.93 3.06
CA ALA A 214 -26.49 13.36 1.70
C ALA A 214 -27.99 13.67 1.57
N GLN A 215 -28.84 13.00 2.35
CA GLN A 215 -30.27 13.27 2.43
C GLN A 215 -30.57 14.53 3.25
N MET A 216 -29.99 14.68 4.45
CA MET A 216 -30.14 15.86 5.31
C MET A 216 -29.67 17.14 4.61
N TYR A 217 -28.57 17.06 3.84
CA TYR A 217 -28.08 18.19 3.02
C TYR A 217 -29.09 18.63 1.95
N LYS A 218 -29.86 17.69 1.38
CA LYS A 218 -30.89 17.99 0.37
C LYS A 218 -32.18 18.53 0.99
N GLU A 219 -32.58 17.98 2.13
CA GLU A 219 -33.93 18.17 2.70
C GLU A 219 -34.00 19.25 3.80
N ASN A 220 -32.86 19.64 4.41
CA ASN A 220 -32.82 20.61 5.49
C ASN A 220 -32.05 21.89 5.08
N PRO A 221 -32.77 22.99 4.72
CA PRO A 221 -32.16 24.25 4.30
C PRO A 221 -31.29 24.93 5.37
N GLU A 222 -31.62 24.79 6.66
CA GLU A 222 -30.82 25.36 7.74
C GLU A 222 -29.51 24.61 7.93
N PHE A 223 -29.57 23.27 7.89
CA PHE A 223 -28.39 22.42 7.93
C PHE A 223 -27.46 22.71 6.74
N LYS A 224 -28.01 22.81 5.53
CA LYS A 224 -27.27 23.18 4.32
C LYS A 224 -26.56 24.53 4.48
N LYS A 225 -27.26 25.54 4.99
CA LYS A 225 -26.69 26.88 5.24
C LYS A 225 -25.54 26.83 6.26
N LYS A 226 -25.71 26.07 7.35
CA LYS A 226 -24.67 25.87 8.38
C LYS A 226 -23.45 25.12 7.83
N PHE A 227 -23.68 24.10 7.01
CA PHE A 227 -22.63 23.30 6.38
C PHE A 227 -21.84 24.09 5.32
N ASP A 228 -22.54 24.82 4.45
CA ASP A 228 -21.90 25.60 3.39
C ASP A 228 -21.00 26.72 3.95
N ALA A 229 -21.32 27.20 5.17
CA ALA A 229 -20.58 28.21 5.91
C ALA A 229 -19.41 27.68 6.75
N ALA A 230 -19.21 26.36 6.84
CA ALA A 230 -18.08 25.78 7.58
C ALA A 230 -16.75 25.95 6.84
N GLU A 231 -15.70 26.37 7.55
CA GLU A 231 -14.34 26.50 7.00
C GLU A 231 -13.72 25.14 6.66
N ASP A 232 -14.00 24.11 7.49
CA ASP A 232 -13.50 22.75 7.31
C ASP A 232 -14.67 21.76 7.20
N LYS A 233 -15.08 21.53 5.94
CA LYS A 233 -16.23 20.69 5.59
C LYS A 233 -15.94 19.21 5.81
N GLU A 234 -14.70 18.77 5.64
CA GLU A 234 -14.32 17.37 5.86
C GLU A 234 -14.35 17.04 7.35
N LYS A 235 -13.81 17.92 8.19
CA LYS A 235 -13.89 17.78 9.64
C LYS A 235 -15.33 17.78 10.13
N LEU A 236 -16.17 18.68 9.62
CA LEU A 236 -17.59 18.74 10.00
C LEU A 236 -18.36 17.48 9.56
N ILE A 237 -18.10 16.95 8.35
CA ILE A 237 -18.65 15.65 7.92
C ILE A 237 -18.20 14.56 8.89
N HIS A 238 -16.91 14.52 9.23
CA HIS A 238 -16.37 13.51 10.13
C HIS A 238 -16.99 13.59 11.53
N GLU A 239 -17.15 14.78 12.12
CA GLU A 239 -17.77 14.96 13.44
C GLU A 239 -19.26 14.61 13.47
N ILE A 240 -19.98 14.84 12.37
CA ILE A 240 -21.41 14.50 12.25
C ILE A 240 -21.60 13.00 12.07
N VAL A 241 -20.74 12.37 11.27
CA VAL A 241 -20.84 10.95 10.92
C VAL A 241 -20.20 10.06 12.00
N VAL A 242 -19.11 10.52 12.63
CA VAL A 242 -18.34 9.80 13.64
C VAL A 242 -18.56 10.47 15.00
N THR A 243 -19.69 10.15 15.63
CA THR A 243 -19.98 10.67 16.98
C THR A 243 -19.02 10.09 18.01
N LYS A 244 -18.83 10.80 19.13
CA LYS A 244 -17.97 10.33 20.22
C LYS A 244 -18.45 8.98 20.78
N GLU A 245 -19.75 8.80 20.88
CA GLU A 245 -20.39 7.55 21.33
C GLU A 245 -20.09 6.40 20.36
N LEU A 246 -20.11 6.68 19.05
CA LEU A 246 -19.77 5.69 18.03
C LEU A 246 -18.29 5.30 18.12
N GLN A 247 -17.38 6.26 18.32
CA GLN A 247 -15.95 5.98 18.52
C GLN A 247 -15.71 5.09 19.74
N GLU A 248 -16.36 5.39 20.87
CA GLU A 248 -16.25 4.61 22.10
C GLU A 248 -16.81 3.17 21.91
N GLU A 249 -17.96 3.03 21.23
CA GLU A 249 -18.57 1.74 20.89
C GLU A 249 -17.62 0.86 20.05
N ILE A 250 -17.01 1.45 19.01
CA ILE A 250 -16.13 0.73 18.10
C ILE A 250 -14.84 0.33 18.81
N VAL A 251 -14.23 1.23 19.57
CA VAL A 251 -13.00 0.91 20.30
C VAL A 251 -13.22 -0.28 21.24
N GLU A 252 -14.37 -0.34 21.91
CA GLU A 252 -14.71 -1.48 22.77
C GLU A 252 -14.96 -2.77 21.99
N LYS A 253 -15.69 -2.70 20.86
CA LYS A 253 -15.89 -3.86 19.97
C LYS A 253 -14.57 -4.38 19.40
N LEU A 254 -13.67 -3.49 18.98
CA LEU A 254 -12.36 -3.84 18.45
C LEU A 254 -11.48 -4.52 19.53
N LYS A 255 -11.45 -4.00 20.76
CA LYS A 255 -10.72 -4.63 21.87
C LYS A 255 -11.21 -6.05 22.16
N ASN A 256 -12.52 -6.24 22.21
CA ASN A 256 -13.12 -7.55 22.47
C ASN A 256 -12.87 -8.54 21.33
N ALA A 257 -12.98 -8.07 20.09
CA ALA A 257 -12.65 -8.83 18.90
C ALA A 257 -11.16 -9.24 18.85
N GLN A 258 -10.25 -8.33 19.20
CA GLN A 258 -8.81 -8.60 19.29
C GLN A 258 -8.50 -9.75 20.25
N ASN A 259 -9.12 -9.72 21.43
CA ASN A 259 -8.94 -10.74 22.44
C ASN A 259 -9.46 -12.11 21.97
N LEU A 260 -10.54 -12.13 21.19
CA LEU A 260 -11.10 -13.36 20.65
C LEU A 260 -10.23 -13.92 19.51
N ASP A 261 -9.71 -13.06 18.64
CA ASP A 261 -8.77 -13.44 17.58
C ASP A 261 -7.46 -14.00 18.17
N LEU A 262 -6.92 -13.39 19.24
CA LEU A 262 -5.74 -13.88 19.97
C LEU A 262 -5.97 -15.26 20.61
N LYS A 263 -7.15 -15.49 21.20
CA LYS A 263 -7.55 -16.82 21.74
C LYS A 263 -7.68 -17.87 20.65
N ASN A 264 -8.26 -17.52 19.49
CA ASN A 264 -8.42 -18.45 18.37
C ASN A 264 -7.06 -18.80 17.74
N TYR A 265 -6.17 -17.82 17.62
CA TYR A 265 -4.81 -18.02 17.09
C TYR A 265 -3.97 -18.95 17.98
N THR A 266 -4.04 -18.80 19.30
CA THR A 266 -3.31 -19.66 20.24
C THR A 266 -3.86 -21.09 20.28
N LYS A 267 -5.16 -21.28 20.05
CA LYS A 267 -5.81 -22.60 20.04
C LYS A 267 -5.45 -23.43 18.80
N ASN A 268 -5.22 -22.78 17.66
CA ASN A 268 -4.83 -23.43 16.40
C ASN A 268 -3.33 -23.77 16.30
N LYS A 269 -2.51 -23.40 17.30
CA LYS A 269 -1.08 -23.72 17.39
C LYS A 269 -0.75 -24.94 18.26
N LYS A 270 -1.73 -25.51 18.97
CA LYS A 270 -1.62 -26.77 19.71
C LYS A 270 -2.19 -27.90 18.87
#